data_AF-V5HW00-F1
#
_entry.id   AF-V5HW00-F1
#
_cell.length_a   1.000
_cell.length_b   1.000
_cell.length_c   1.000
_cell.angle_alpha   90.00
_cell.angle_beta   90.00
_cell.angle_gamma   90.00
#
_symmetry.space_group_name_H-M   'P 1'
#
loop_
_entity.id
_entity.type
_entity.pdbx_description
1 polymer ?
#
loop_
_entity_poly.entity_id
_entity_poly.type
_entity_poly.pdbx_seq_one_letter_code
_entity_poly.pdbx_strand_id
1 'polypeptide(L)'
;ANVRLTSSKNGWMTTEKCLEWLNRVWGPDTDDARRLLVIDQAPIHKTKAVVDAAEAAGTDIAYIPGGCTGILQPADVYWNKSFKSSLRSSWAEFMRKGEKTAK
;
A
#
# COMPACT_ATOMS: atom_id res chain seq x y z
N ALA A 1 -6.11 -9.58 14.78
CA ALA A 1 -5.40 -9.99 13.54
C ALA A 1 -4.40 -8.89 13.18
N ASN A 2 -3.15 -9.24 12.88
CA ASN A 2 -2.06 -8.27 12.64
C ASN A 2 -1.95 -7.81 11.18
N VAL A 3 -2.96 -8.12 10.37
CA VAL A 3 -3.04 -7.77 8.96
C VAL A 3 -4.32 -6.97 8.75
N ARG A 4 -4.19 -5.78 8.16
CA ARG A 4 -5.31 -4.93 7.73
C ARG A 4 -5.32 -4.90 6.21
N LEU A 5 -6.47 -5.17 5.61
CA LEU A 5 -6.65 -5.18 4.16
C LEU A 5 -7.75 -4.20 3.76
N THR A 6 -7.49 -3.47 2.69
CA THR A 6 -8.44 -2.57 2.03
C THR A 6 -8.49 -2.96 0.55
N SER A 7 -9.69 -3.09 0.00
CA SER A 7 -9.89 -3.46 -1.41
C SER A 7 -11.02 -2.64 -2.04
N SER A 8 -11.03 -2.63 -3.37
CA SER A 8 -12.08 -2.05 -4.20
C SER A 8 -12.66 -3.13 -5.13
N LYS A 9 -13.90 -2.92 -5.61
CA LYS A 9 -14.59 -3.90 -6.45
C LYS A 9 -13.85 -4.23 -7.75
N ASN A 10 -13.10 -3.26 -8.28
CA ASN A 10 -12.35 -3.38 -9.52
C ASN A 10 -10.84 -3.58 -9.29
N GLY A 11 -10.40 -3.72 -8.04
CA GLY A 11 -9.00 -3.93 -7.68
C GLY A 11 -8.09 -2.70 -7.79
N TRP A 12 -8.63 -1.53 -8.16
CA TRP A 12 -7.85 -0.30 -8.28
C TRP A 12 -7.78 0.47 -6.96
N MET A 13 -6.61 1.06 -6.70
CA MET A 13 -6.46 2.05 -5.66
C MET A 13 -7.11 3.36 -6.11
N THR A 14 -7.99 3.91 -5.28
CA THR A 14 -8.62 5.23 -5.51
C THR A 14 -8.23 6.18 -4.39
N THR A 15 -8.53 7.47 -4.56
CA THR A 15 -8.35 8.47 -3.51
C THR A 15 -9.06 8.07 -2.22
N GLU A 16 -10.32 7.60 -2.33
CA GLU A 16 -11.12 7.17 -1.18
C GLU A 16 -10.47 5.98 -0.46
N LYS A 17 -9.90 5.04 -1.22
CA LYS A 17 -9.19 3.88 -0.66
C LYS A 17 -7.86 4.27 -0.02
N CYS A 18 -7.18 5.28 -0.54
CA CYS A 18 -5.99 5.85 0.06
C CYS A 18 -6.30 6.54 1.39
N LEU A 19 -7.37 7.33 1.45
CA LEU A 19 -7.85 7.96 2.68
C LEU A 19 -8.27 6.91 3.72
N GLU A 20 -8.98 5.87 3.29
CA GLU A 20 -9.34 4.75 4.15
C GLU A 20 -8.09 4.07 4.74
N TRP A 21 -7.05 3.87 3.94
CA TRP A 21 -5.78 3.30 4.39
C TRP A 21 -5.06 4.22 5.38
N LEU A 22 -4.97 5.53 5.11
CA LEU A 22 -4.38 6.51 6.02
C LEU A 22 -5.07 6.45 7.38
N ASN A 23 -6.41 6.42 7.42
CA ASN A 23 -7.14 6.37 8.68
C ASN A 23 -6.98 5.03 9.42
N ARG A 24 -7.05 3.89 8.70
CA ARG A 24 -7.09 2.56 9.34
C ARG A 24 -5.73 1.96 9.67
N VAL A 25 -4.71 2.27 8.87
CA VAL A 25 -3.40 1.60 8.91
C VAL A 25 -2.34 2.55 9.40
N TRP A 26 -2.24 3.73 8.80
CA TRP A 26 -1.33 4.76 9.25
C TRP A 26 -1.79 5.35 10.59
N GLY A 27 -3.10 5.49 10.74
CA GLY A 27 -3.77 5.86 11.99
C GLY A 27 -3.61 7.33 12.33
N PRO A 28 -4.48 7.87 13.20
CA PRO A 28 -4.24 9.17 13.80
C PRO A 28 -2.99 9.13 14.70
N ASP A 29 -2.45 10.32 14.97
CA ASP A 29 -1.38 10.51 15.94
C ASP A 29 -1.85 10.04 17.31
N THR A 30 -1.14 9.10 17.93
CA THR A 30 -1.43 8.61 19.30
C THR A 30 -0.37 9.08 20.29
N ASP A 31 0.76 9.51 19.75
CA ASP A 31 1.91 10.14 20.36
C ASP A 31 2.10 11.45 19.60
N ASP A 32 2.22 12.60 20.26
CA ASP A 32 2.30 13.95 19.63
C ASP A 32 3.59 14.16 18.79
N ALA A 33 3.91 13.23 17.89
CA ALA A 33 5.16 13.13 17.17
C ALA A 33 4.91 13.18 15.66
N ARG A 34 5.55 14.13 14.98
CA ARG A 34 5.47 14.21 13.51
C ARG A 34 6.04 12.95 12.86
N ARG A 35 5.30 12.42 11.88
CA ARG A 35 5.61 11.17 11.18
C ARG A 35 5.99 11.44 9.74
N LEU A 36 6.84 10.58 9.17
CA LEU A 36 7.23 10.63 7.76
C LEU A 36 6.68 9.43 7.00
N LEU A 37 5.81 9.68 6.02
CA LEU A 37 5.30 8.68 5.09
C LEU A 37 6.08 8.73 3.78
N VAL A 38 6.88 7.70 3.52
CA VAL A 38 7.63 7.54 2.26
C VAL A 38 6.83 6.67 1.31
N ILE A 39 6.44 7.19 0.14
CA ILE A 39 5.57 6.50 -0.82
C ILE A 39 5.95 6.80 -2.28
N ASP A 40 5.55 5.95 -3.22
CA ASP A 40 5.77 6.20 -4.65
C ASP A 40 4.95 7.38 -5.21
N GLN A 41 5.18 7.72 -6.48
CA GLN A 41 4.55 8.85 -7.14
C GLN A 41 3.22 8.51 -7.84
N ALA A 42 2.51 7.45 -7.46
CA ALA A 42 1.21 7.19 -8.05
C ALA A 42 0.29 8.43 -7.90
N PRO A 43 -0.44 8.85 -8.97
CA PRO A 43 -1.25 10.07 -8.92
C PRO A 43 -2.26 10.10 -7.77
N ILE A 44 -2.78 8.94 -7.37
CA ILE A 44 -3.75 8.80 -6.28
C ILE A 44 -3.19 9.21 -4.91
N HIS A 45 -1.87 9.15 -4.69
CA HIS A 45 -1.22 9.57 -3.45
C HIS A 45 -1.02 11.09 -3.39
N LYS A 46 -1.06 11.76 -4.55
CA LYS A 46 -0.80 13.20 -4.70
C LYS A 46 -2.06 14.05 -4.77
N THR A 47 -3.23 13.44 -4.57
CA THR A 47 -4.48 14.20 -4.57
C THR A 47 -4.52 15.13 -3.36
N LYS A 48 -5.13 16.32 -3.54
CA LYS A 48 -5.24 17.31 -2.46
C LYS A 48 -5.86 16.70 -1.19
N ALA A 49 -6.91 15.88 -1.34
CA ALA A 49 -7.56 15.23 -0.21
C ALA A 49 -6.60 14.34 0.60
N VAL A 50 -5.72 13.58 -0.08
CA VAL A 50 -4.74 12.72 0.59
C VAL A 50 -3.67 13.54 1.30
N VAL A 51 -3.16 14.59 0.65
CA VAL A 51 -2.14 15.48 1.25
C VAL A 51 -2.70 16.20 2.48
N ASP A 52 -3.88 16.80 2.37
CA ASP A 52 -4.54 17.50 3.47
C ASP A 52 -4.81 16.55 4.65
N ALA A 53 -5.24 15.31 4.36
CA ALA A 53 -5.50 14.30 5.40
C ALA A 53 -4.21 13.86 6.10
N ALA A 54 -3.09 13.72 5.39
CA ALA A 54 -1.80 13.39 5.99
C ALA A 54 -1.29 14.53 6.88
N GLU A 55 -1.38 15.77 6.41
CA GLU A 55 -0.96 16.95 7.17
C GLU A 55 -1.74 17.08 8.48
N ALA A 56 -3.07 16.94 8.42
CA ALA A 56 -3.96 16.95 9.57
C ALA A 56 -3.68 15.81 10.56
N ALA A 57 -3.09 14.71 10.08
CA ALA A 57 -2.69 13.54 10.86
C ALA A 57 -1.22 13.59 11.31
N GLY A 58 -0.60 14.77 11.42
CA GLY A 58 0.76 14.82 11.95
C GLY A 58 1.83 14.33 10.96
N THR A 59 1.52 14.18 9.66
CA THR A 59 2.36 13.41 8.74
C THR A 59 2.89 14.24 7.56
N ASP A 60 4.20 14.16 7.35
CA ASP A 60 4.86 14.66 6.15
C ASP A 60 4.97 13.54 5.11
N ILE A 61 4.73 13.86 3.82
CA ILE A 61 4.85 12.89 2.73
C ILE A 61 6.15 13.13 1.97
N ALA A 62 6.99 12.10 1.88
CA ALA A 62 8.15 12.06 1.00
C ALA A 62 7.87 11.14 -0.21
N TYR A 63 7.86 11.73 -1.40
CA TYR A 63 7.67 10.98 -2.64
C TYR A 63 8.98 10.43 -3.17
N ILE A 64 9.03 9.12 -3.42
CA ILE A 64 10.16 8.48 -4.08
C ILE A 64 10.26 8.99 -5.51
N PRO A 65 11.45 9.38 -6.02
CA PRO A 65 11.59 9.80 -7.41
C PRO A 65 11.14 8.74 -8.41
N GLY A 66 10.57 9.18 -9.54
CA GLY A 66 10.13 8.29 -10.61
C GLY A 66 11.26 7.38 -11.11
N GLY A 67 10.96 6.09 -11.30
CA GLY A 67 11.95 5.07 -11.70
C GLY A 67 12.81 4.53 -10.56
N CYS A 68 12.75 5.11 -9.35
CA CYS A 68 13.55 4.67 -8.22
C CYS A 68 12.83 3.72 -7.26
N THR A 69 11.57 3.35 -7.49
CA THR A 69 10.80 2.46 -6.61
C THR A 69 11.54 1.14 -6.33
N GLY A 70 12.10 0.50 -7.36
CA GLY A 70 12.86 -0.75 -7.20
C GLY A 70 14.20 -0.64 -6.45
N ILE A 71 14.58 0.57 -6.03
CA ILE A 71 15.84 0.86 -5.33
C ILE A 71 15.55 1.47 -3.96
N LEU A 72 14.61 2.43 -3.91
CA LEU A 72 14.34 3.28 -2.76
C LEU A 72 13.07 2.89 -2.00
N GLN A 73 12.14 2.12 -2.58
CA GLN A 73 10.90 1.73 -1.88
C GLN A 73 11.16 0.47 -1.04
N PRO A 74 11.26 0.56 0.29
CA PRO A 74 11.62 -0.61 1.12
C PRO A 74 10.59 -1.73 1.01
N ALA A 75 9.32 -1.35 0.80
CA ALA A 75 8.23 -2.28 0.54
C ALA A 75 8.51 -3.16 -0.68
N ASP A 76 9.01 -2.60 -1.78
CA ASP A 76 9.27 -3.39 -3.00
C ASP A 76 10.60 -4.12 -2.98
N VAL A 77 11.62 -3.53 -2.35
CA VAL A 77 12.95 -4.15 -2.27
C VAL A 77 12.97 -5.31 -1.27
N TYR A 78 12.34 -5.15 -0.11
CA TYR A 78 12.48 -6.07 1.02
C TYR A 78 11.16 -6.75 1.41
N TRP A 79 10.14 -5.98 1.80
CA TRP A 79 8.96 -6.56 2.47
C TRP A 79 8.10 -7.42 1.55
N ASN A 80 7.84 -6.93 0.33
CA ASN A 80 6.98 -7.61 -0.64
C ASN A 80 7.64 -8.87 -1.20
N LYS A 81 8.97 -9.04 -1.08
CA LYS A 81 9.69 -10.16 -1.71
C LYS A 81 9.21 -11.51 -1.19
N SER A 82 9.17 -11.69 0.14
CA SER A 82 8.73 -12.94 0.76
C SER A 82 7.27 -13.23 0.43
N PHE A 83 6.39 -12.23 0.59
CA PHE A 83 4.96 -12.35 0.27
C PHE A 83 4.74 -12.74 -1.20
N LYS A 84 5.33 -12.01 -2.15
CA LYS A 84 5.21 -12.31 -3.59
C LYS A 84 5.80 -13.68 -3.93
N SER A 85 6.83 -14.14 -3.23
CA SER A 85 7.41 -15.47 -3.41
C SER A 85 6.44 -16.58 -2.98
N SER A 86 5.90 -16.48 -1.76
CA SER A 86 4.92 -17.44 -1.25
C SER A 86 3.66 -17.46 -2.13
N LEU A 87 3.16 -16.29 -2.54
CA LEU A 87 2.00 -16.19 -3.42
C LEU A 87 2.23 -16.90 -4.77
N ARG A 88 3.42 -16.73 -5.37
CA ARG A 88 3.79 -17.43 -6.62
C ARG A 88 3.84 -18.95 -6.43
N SER A 89 4.40 -19.43 -5.33
CA SER A 89 4.45 -20.87 -5.02
C SER A 89 3.04 -21.45 -4.87
N SER A 90 2.17 -20.79 -4.10
CA SER A 90 0.77 -21.21 -3.94
C SER A 90 -0.01 -21.17 -5.25
N TRP A 91 0.21 -20.14 -6.07
CA TRP A 91 -0.40 -20.03 -7.39
C TRP A 91 0.06 -21.15 -8.34
N ALA A 92 1.34 -21.47 -8.35
CA ALA A 92 1.87 -22.57 -9.18
C ALA A 92 1.30 -23.93 -8.75
N GLU A 93 1.14 -24.16 -7.44
CA GLU A 93 0.51 -25.36 -6.92
C GLU A 93 -0.97 -25.44 -7.32
N PHE A 94 -1.72 -24.35 -7.17
CA PHE A 94 -3.12 -24.26 -7.58
C PHE A 94 -3.29 -24.58 -9.08
N MET A 95 -2.47 -23.96 -9.93
CA MET A 95 -2.48 -24.20 -11.38
C MET A 95 -2.14 -25.65 -11.72
N ARG A 96 -1.20 -26.29 -10.99
CA ARG A 96 -0.84 -27.69 -11.19
C ARG A 96 -1.98 -28.65 -10.81
N LYS A 97 -2.80 -28.29 -9.80
CA LYS A 97 -3.96 -29.10 -9.38
C LYS A 97 -5.11 -29.06 -10.40
N GLY A 98 -5.06 -28.17 -11.40
CA GLY A 98 -6.11 -28.06 -12.42
C GLY A 98 -7.44 -27.56 -11.87
N GLU A 99 -7.46 -27.04 -10.64
CA GLU A 99 -8.64 -26.41 -10.05
C GLU A 99 -8.96 -25.16 -10.88
N LYS A 100 -10.02 -25.22 -11.69
CA LYS A 100 -10.50 -24.04 -12.40
C LYS A 100 -11.18 -23.16 -11.36
N THR A 101 -10.73 -21.91 -11.24
CA THR A 101 -11.52 -20.88 -10.56
C THR A 101 -12.90 -20.87 -11.21
N ALA A 102 -13.96 -21.08 -10.43
CA ALA A 102 -15.32 -20.98 -10.95
C ALA A 102 -15.49 -19.59 -11.58
N LYS A 103 -15.96 -19.58 -12.84
CA LYS A 103 -16.24 -18.34 -13.58
C LYS A 103 -17.32 -17.52 -12.90
#